data_AF-A0A2N0SD20-F1
#
_entry.id   AF-A0A2N0SD20-F1
#
_cell.length_a   1.000
_cell.length_b   1.000
_cell.length_c   1.000
_cell.angle_alpha   90.00
_cell.angle_beta   90.00
_cell.angle_gamma   90.00
#
_symmetry.space_group_name_H-M   'P 1'
#
loop_
_entity.id
_entity.type
_entity.pdbx_description
1 polymer ?
#
loop_
_entity_poly.entity_id
_entity_poly.type
_entity_poly.pdbx_seq_one_letter_code
_entity_poly.pdbx_strand_id
1 'polypeptide(L)'
;MNQPLHRMTCIELEKDSEFFDTLLEEVSQLNQLQQQNKDEYMDRVKRLGDILIKVTSPYKKDMYTWREIFQLYLRAEIFIGNTEADRDEHDLEFTQKQFKWFSDELSRTDLPRKFKLSSSKEAFHEFLRINNDLIMMKQFQYINKTAMSKILKKHDKRTYLTASFKFGKLLKHDSYFTGTMGKSLCHVMNKQLSTITPQIEDHTCPICTFIYWKPIRLCCGHVFCVRCLIKSERKKMRNCPICRYEDAVHKADSSNLDIPLQNFIKLYFPREVKAKREENGRQEVSEEMEIIARSQFGGNECHIM
;
A
#
# COMPACT_ATOMS: atom_id res chain seq x y z
N MET A 1 -3.02 -80.14 -2.27
CA MET A 1 -2.82 -78.75 -1.81
C MET A 1 -2.88 -77.84 -3.03
N ASN A 2 -4.05 -77.32 -3.38
CA ASN A 2 -4.21 -76.36 -4.48
C ASN A 2 -4.39 -74.97 -3.87
N GLN A 3 -3.33 -74.15 -3.90
CA GLN A 3 -3.46 -72.72 -3.67
C GLN A 3 -4.07 -72.09 -4.93
N PRO A 4 -5.10 -71.23 -4.80
CA PRO A 4 -5.68 -70.57 -5.96
C PRO A 4 -4.72 -69.45 -6.40
N LEU A 5 -4.19 -69.58 -7.62
CA LEU A 5 -3.53 -68.47 -8.31
C LEU A 5 -4.49 -67.28 -8.30
N HIS A 6 -4.16 -66.23 -7.53
CA HIS A 6 -4.82 -64.95 -7.68
C HIS A 6 -4.54 -64.47 -9.11
N ARG A 7 -5.59 -64.49 -9.95
CA ARG A 7 -5.56 -63.85 -11.26
C ARG A 7 -5.40 -62.36 -11.02
N MET A 8 -4.18 -61.87 -11.21
CA MET A 8 -3.89 -60.44 -11.26
C MET A 8 -4.46 -59.93 -12.59
N THR A 9 -5.59 -59.24 -12.53
CA THR A 9 -6.16 -58.57 -13.70
C THR A 9 -5.47 -57.22 -13.85
N CYS A 10 -4.52 -57.13 -14.78
CA CYS A 10 -3.96 -55.85 -15.20
C CYS A 10 -4.97 -55.15 -16.10
N ILE A 11 -5.52 -54.02 -15.65
CA ILE A 11 -6.34 -53.15 -16.50
C ILE A 11 -5.40 -52.06 -17.01
N GLU A 12 -5.06 -52.12 -18.29
CA GLU A 12 -4.27 -51.07 -18.95
C GLU A 12 -5.18 -49.88 -19.24
N LEU A 13 -4.89 -48.76 -18.60
CA LEU A 13 -5.67 -47.54 -18.70
C LEU A 13 -5.07 -46.59 -19.75
N GLU A 14 -4.85 -47.06 -20.98
CA GLU A 14 -4.20 -46.27 -22.05
C GLU A 14 -4.89 -44.93 -22.29
N LYS A 15 -6.22 -44.91 -22.29
CA LYS A 15 -7.04 -43.70 -22.46
C LYS A 15 -6.98 -42.74 -21.28
N ASP A 16 -6.64 -43.25 -20.10
CA ASP A 16 -6.43 -42.46 -18.90
C ASP A 16 -5.04 -41.80 -18.93
N SER A 17 -4.02 -42.52 -19.43
CA SER A 17 -2.70 -41.95 -19.69
C SER A 17 -2.80 -40.81 -20.70
N GLU A 18 -3.45 -41.04 -21.86
CA GLU A 18 -3.64 -40.01 -22.90
C GLU A 18 -4.36 -38.77 -22.35
N PHE A 19 -5.37 -38.97 -21.48
CA PHE A 19 -6.06 -37.88 -20.80
C PHE A 19 -5.14 -37.07 -19.89
N PHE A 20 -4.33 -37.74 -19.05
CA PHE A 20 -3.44 -37.05 -18.14
C PHE A 20 -2.23 -36.41 -18.83
N ASP A 21 -1.71 -37.02 -19.89
CA ASP A 21 -0.63 -36.46 -20.69
C ASP A 21 -1.09 -35.14 -21.31
N THR A 22 -2.28 -35.12 -21.91
CA THR A 22 -2.90 -33.89 -22.44
C THR A 22 -3.12 -32.87 -21.31
N LEU A 23 -3.63 -33.31 -20.16
CA LEU A 23 -3.92 -32.40 -19.04
C LEU A 23 -2.66 -31.77 -18.45
N LEU A 24 -1.56 -32.53 -18.37
CA LEU A 24 -0.27 -32.06 -17.88
C LEU A 24 0.37 -31.09 -18.89
N GLU A 25 0.22 -31.36 -20.19
CA GLU A 25 0.66 -30.44 -21.23
C GLU A 25 -0.06 -29.09 -21.12
N GLU A 26 -1.39 -29.08 -20.99
CA GLU A 26 -2.19 -27.86 -20.78
C GLU A 26 -1.78 -27.11 -19.50
N VAL A 27 -1.55 -27.83 -18.39
CA VAL A 27 -1.05 -27.22 -17.15
C VAL A 27 0.34 -26.60 -17.34
N SER A 28 1.22 -27.27 -18.08
CA SER A 28 2.55 -26.76 -18.40
C SER A 28 2.47 -25.49 -19.24
N GLN A 29 1.62 -25.47 -20.27
CA GLN A 29 1.38 -24.29 -21.10
C GLN A 29 0.82 -23.11 -20.28
N LEU A 30 -0.14 -23.36 -19.38
CA LEU A 30 -0.66 -22.35 -18.46
C LEU A 30 0.43 -21.78 -17.54
N ASN A 31 1.32 -22.62 -17.02
CA ASN A 31 2.44 -22.18 -16.20
C ASN A 31 3.43 -21.30 -16.99
N GLN A 32 3.76 -21.68 -18.22
CA GLN A 32 4.62 -20.89 -19.09
C GLN A 32 4.00 -19.52 -19.41
N LEU A 33 2.73 -19.49 -19.79
CA LEU A 33 2.00 -18.25 -20.07
C LEU A 33 1.96 -17.35 -18.84
N GLN A 34 1.73 -17.93 -17.65
CA GLN A 34 1.71 -17.15 -16.42
C GLN A 34 3.05 -16.54 -16.08
N GLN A 35 4.13 -17.29 -16.29
CA GLN A 35 5.48 -16.78 -16.06
C GLN A 35 5.82 -15.64 -17.04
N GLN A 36 5.47 -15.78 -18.31
CA GLN A 36 5.63 -14.72 -19.31
C GLN A 36 4.84 -13.45 -18.94
N ASN A 37 3.56 -13.59 -18.58
CA ASN A 37 2.72 -12.47 -18.17
C ASN A 37 3.26 -11.77 -16.92
N LYS A 38 3.79 -12.55 -15.96
CA LYS A 38 4.42 -12.03 -14.76
C LYS A 38 5.65 -11.19 -15.10
N ASP A 39 6.53 -11.71 -15.96
CA ASP A 39 7.76 -11.01 -16.32
C ASP A 39 7.46 -9.70 -17.09
N GLU A 40 6.49 -9.73 -18.00
CA GLU A 40 6.02 -8.53 -18.70
C GLU A 40 5.40 -7.51 -17.73
N TYR A 41 4.57 -7.96 -16.79
CA TYR A 41 3.98 -7.10 -15.76
C TYR A 41 5.04 -6.41 -14.92
N MET A 42 6.04 -7.17 -14.45
CA MET A 42 7.13 -6.65 -13.62
C MET A 42 7.94 -5.59 -14.35
N ASP A 43 8.23 -5.81 -15.63
CA ASP A 43 8.95 -4.86 -16.49
C ASP A 43 8.12 -3.58 -16.73
N ARG A 44 6.81 -3.71 -16.94
CA ARG A 44 5.89 -2.56 -17.05
C ARG A 44 5.79 -1.76 -15.77
N VAL A 45 5.70 -2.40 -14.60
CA VAL A 45 5.72 -1.72 -13.30
C VAL A 45 7.02 -0.96 -13.08
N LYS A 46 8.16 -1.55 -13.45
CA LYS A 46 9.47 -0.89 -13.37
C LYS A 46 9.52 0.35 -14.26
N ARG A 47 9.13 0.22 -15.54
CA ARG A 47 9.07 1.36 -16.47
C ARG A 47 8.15 2.46 -15.97
N LEU A 48 6.97 2.11 -15.46
CA LEU A 48 6.06 3.06 -14.86
C LEU A 48 6.74 3.79 -13.69
N GLY A 49 7.43 3.06 -12.82
CA GLY A 49 8.22 3.63 -11.72
C GLY A 49 9.23 4.69 -12.20
N ASP A 50 10.00 4.39 -13.24
CA ASP A 50 10.99 5.31 -13.81
C ASP A 50 10.34 6.60 -14.37
N ILE A 51 9.15 6.50 -14.97
CA ILE A 51 8.39 7.65 -15.44
C ILE A 51 7.84 8.44 -14.25
N LEU A 52 7.25 7.75 -13.28
CA LEU A 52 6.66 8.33 -12.08
C LEU A 52 7.69 9.17 -11.31
N ILE A 53 8.92 8.67 -11.08
CA ILE A 53 10.01 9.44 -10.44
C ILE A 53 10.21 10.81 -11.10
N LYS A 54 10.09 10.87 -12.43
CA LYS A 54 10.29 12.13 -13.19
C LYS A 54 9.09 13.05 -13.08
N VAL A 55 7.86 12.52 -13.07
CA VAL A 55 6.62 13.34 -13.06
C VAL A 55 6.14 13.71 -11.65
N THR A 56 6.53 12.95 -10.63
CA THR A 56 6.23 13.23 -9.20
C THR A 56 7.34 14.01 -8.50
N SER A 57 8.40 14.39 -9.21
CA SER A 57 9.46 15.23 -8.67
C SER A 57 8.88 16.51 -8.04
N PRO A 58 9.42 16.99 -6.90
CA PRO A 58 8.92 18.18 -6.20
C PRO A 58 9.00 19.46 -7.05
N TYR A 59 9.80 19.46 -8.12
CA TYR A 59 9.92 20.56 -9.07
C TYR A 59 8.87 20.51 -10.20
N LYS A 60 8.05 19.47 -10.27
CA LYS A 60 7.02 19.30 -11.30
C LYS A 60 5.65 19.72 -10.79
N LYS A 61 4.81 20.20 -11.72
CA LYS A 61 3.48 20.75 -11.44
C LYS A 61 2.48 19.71 -10.93
N ASP A 62 2.66 18.45 -11.32
CA ASP A 62 1.68 17.38 -11.10
C ASP A 62 1.93 16.55 -9.84
N MET A 63 2.98 16.85 -9.07
CA MET A 63 3.37 16.07 -7.89
C MET A 63 2.22 15.89 -6.87
N TYR A 64 1.49 16.97 -6.57
CA TYR A 64 0.34 16.92 -5.65
C TYR A 64 -0.84 16.12 -6.24
N THR A 65 -1.09 16.23 -7.55
CA THR A 65 -2.14 15.44 -8.21
C THR A 65 -1.82 13.95 -8.14
N TRP A 66 -0.57 13.57 -8.37
CA TRP A 66 -0.12 12.20 -8.19
C TRP A 66 -0.21 11.72 -6.74
N ARG A 67 0.14 12.57 -5.77
CA ARG A 67 -0.04 12.25 -4.35
C ARG A 67 -1.50 11.94 -4.02
N GLU A 68 -2.42 12.80 -4.43
CA GLU A 68 -3.87 12.60 -4.22
C GLU A 68 -4.35 11.28 -4.86
N ILE A 69 -3.89 10.95 -6.07
CA ILE A 69 -4.21 9.69 -6.76
C ILE A 69 -3.67 8.48 -5.99
N PHE A 70 -2.42 8.53 -5.51
CA PHE A 70 -1.82 7.41 -4.78
C PHE A 70 -2.45 7.21 -3.41
N GLN A 71 -2.77 8.29 -2.69
CA GLN A 71 -3.52 8.20 -1.44
C GLN A 71 -4.89 7.57 -1.67
N LEU A 72 -5.59 7.98 -2.72
CA LEU A 72 -6.87 7.39 -3.09
C LEU A 72 -6.73 5.91 -3.44
N TYR A 73 -5.70 5.55 -4.19
CA TYR A 73 -5.42 4.16 -4.59
C TYR A 73 -5.09 3.27 -3.39
N LEU A 74 -4.22 3.72 -2.48
CA LEU A 74 -3.88 2.99 -1.25
C LEU A 74 -5.10 2.81 -0.34
N ARG A 75 -5.97 3.83 -0.24
CA ARG A 75 -7.23 3.75 0.49
C ARG A 75 -8.25 2.83 -0.16
N ALA A 76 -8.18 2.63 -1.48
CA ALA A 76 -9.09 1.75 -2.21
C ALA A 76 -8.88 0.28 -1.86
N GLU A 77 -7.68 -0.10 -1.38
CA GLU A 77 -7.36 -1.47 -0.95
C GLU A 77 -7.83 -2.50 -1.99
N ILE A 78 -7.50 -2.29 -3.27
CA ILE A 78 -8.11 -3.03 -4.38
C ILE A 78 -7.81 -4.53 -4.31
N PHE A 79 -6.56 -4.90 -3.98
CA PHE A 79 -6.10 -6.28 -4.04
C PHE A 79 -5.84 -6.92 -2.68
N ILE A 80 -5.43 -6.13 -1.68
CA ILE A 80 -5.08 -6.58 -0.33
C ILE A 80 -5.46 -5.45 0.63
N GLY A 81 -6.05 -5.78 1.78
CA GLY A 81 -6.34 -4.85 2.85
C GLY A 81 -5.10 -4.43 3.65
N ASN A 82 -5.22 -3.31 4.37
CA ASN A 82 -4.12 -2.80 5.20
C ASN A 82 -4.23 -3.24 6.68
N THR A 83 -5.24 -4.04 7.05
CA THR A 83 -5.43 -4.51 8.44
C THR A 83 -4.79 -5.89 8.67
N GLU A 84 -4.44 -6.20 9.91
CA GLU A 84 -3.92 -7.52 10.27
C GLU A 84 -4.93 -8.65 10.01
N ALA A 85 -6.23 -8.36 10.10
CA ALA A 85 -7.30 -9.29 9.77
C ALA A 85 -7.54 -9.47 8.27
N ASP A 86 -6.97 -8.58 7.42
CA ASP A 86 -7.24 -8.50 5.98
C ASP A 86 -5.96 -8.54 5.13
N ARG A 87 -4.98 -9.33 5.59
CA ARG A 87 -3.71 -9.57 4.86
C ARG A 87 -3.87 -10.54 3.70
N ASP A 88 -5.07 -11.08 3.52
CA ASP A 88 -5.36 -12.01 2.45
C ASP A 88 -5.70 -11.30 1.14
N GLU A 89 -5.50 -12.02 0.04
CA GLU A 89 -5.80 -11.45 -1.26
C GLU A 89 -7.32 -11.42 -1.38
N HIS A 90 -7.87 -10.25 -1.69
CA HIS A 90 -9.31 -10.11 -1.92
C HIS A 90 -9.78 -11.08 -3.00
N ASP A 91 -11.04 -11.51 -2.98
CA ASP A 91 -11.56 -12.30 -4.10
C ASP A 91 -11.74 -11.44 -5.37
N LEU A 92 -12.02 -12.09 -6.50
CA LEU A 92 -12.16 -11.41 -7.78
C LEU A 92 -13.31 -10.38 -7.79
N GLU A 93 -14.43 -10.70 -7.16
CA GLU A 93 -15.62 -9.85 -7.13
C GLU A 93 -15.34 -8.58 -6.33
N PHE A 94 -14.72 -8.74 -5.16
CA PHE A 94 -14.30 -7.63 -4.31
C PHE A 94 -13.27 -6.75 -5.01
N THR A 95 -12.23 -7.34 -5.61
CA THR A 95 -11.21 -6.59 -6.36
C THR A 95 -11.84 -5.76 -7.49
N GLN A 96 -12.76 -6.34 -8.27
CA GLN A 96 -13.46 -5.61 -9.35
C GLN A 96 -14.32 -4.46 -8.80
N LYS A 97 -15.03 -4.69 -7.68
CA LYS A 97 -15.85 -3.68 -7.02
C LYS A 97 -15.01 -2.50 -6.51
N GLN A 98 -13.89 -2.79 -5.85
CA GLN A 98 -12.98 -1.75 -5.34
C GLN A 98 -12.29 -0.97 -6.46
N PHE A 99 -11.87 -1.65 -7.54
CA PHE A 99 -11.28 -0.98 -8.69
C PHE A 99 -12.28 -0.07 -9.41
N LYS A 100 -13.55 -0.50 -9.48
CA LYS A 100 -14.64 0.34 -9.97
C LYS A 100 -14.84 1.56 -9.08
N TRP A 101 -14.94 1.37 -7.77
CA TRP A 101 -15.04 2.47 -6.81
C TRP A 101 -13.90 3.47 -6.96
N PHE A 102 -12.66 2.99 -7.10
CA PHE A 102 -11.49 3.83 -7.33
C PHE A 102 -11.62 4.66 -8.62
N SER A 103 -12.08 4.04 -9.71
CA SER A 103 -12.30 4.70 -11.01
C SER A 103 -13.43 5.75 -10.95
N ASP A 104 -14.50 5.45 -10.23
CA ASP A 104 -15.63 6.36 -10.02
C ASP A 104 -15.18 7.57 -9.19
N GLU A 105 -14.39 7.34 -8.14
CA GLU A 105 -13.88 8.39 -7.26
C GLU A 105 -12.84 9.29 -7.96
N LEU A 106 -12.00 8.74 -8.83
CA LEU A 106 -11.12 9.50 -9.72
C LEU A 106 -11.90 10.44 -10.65
N SER A 107 -13.02 9.96 -11.17
CA SER A 107 -13.91 10.74 -12.04
C SER A 107 -14.62 11.85 -11.25
N ARG A 108 -15.11 11.53 -10.04
CA ARG A 108 -15.77 12.48 -9.14
C ARG A 108 -14.87 13.63 -8.69
N THR A 109 -13.59 13.34 -8.46
CA THR A 109 -12.57 14.31 -7.99
C THR A 109 -11.87 15.06 -9.13
N ASP A 110 -12.16 14.67 -10.38
CA ASP A 110 -11.59 15.19 -11.62
C ASP A 110 -10.03 15.19 -11.64
N LEU A 111 -9.42 14.30 -10.87
CA LEU A 111 -7.95 14.21 -10.73
C LEU A 111 -7.22 14.02 -12.06
N PRO A 112 -7.67 13.12 -12.98
CA PRO A 112 -6.98 12.91 -14.25
C PRO A 112 -6.94 14.16 -15.15
N ARG A 113 -7.94 15.05 -15.05
CA ARG A 113 -7.96 16.30 -15.83
C ARG A 113 -7.05 17.38 -15.24
N LYS A 114 -6.65 17.27 -13.97
CA LYS A 114 -5.75 18.23 -13.32
C LYS A 114 -4.31 18.15 -13.85
N PHE A 115 -3.92 17.02 -14.45
CA PHE A 115 -2.58 16.84 -15.01
C PHE A 115 -2.22 17.90 -16.06
N LYS A 116 -1.08 18.56 -15.84
CA LYS A 116 -0.54 19.58 -16.73
C LYS A 116 0.48 19.01 -17.72
N LEU A 117 1.16 17.92 -17.36
CA LEU A 117 2.15 17.27 -18.22
C LEU A 117 1.51 16.14 -19.03
N SER A 118 1.83 16.04 -20.32
CA SER A 118 1.41 14.91 -21.16
C SER A 118 1.97 13.59 -20.64
N SER A 119 3.23 13.58 -20.21
CA SER A 119 3.88 12.41 -19.60
C SER A 119 3.16 11.92 -18.33
N SER A 120 2.54 12.82 -17.55
CA SER A 120 1.72 12.40 -16.40
C SER A 120 0.44 11.71 -16.86
N LYS A 121 -0.20 12.19 -17.93
CA LYS A 121 -1.39 11.54 -18.49
C LYS A 121 -1.06 10.15 -19.04
N GLU A 122 0.05 10.03 -19.75
CA GLU A 122 0.55 8.75 -20.27
C GLU A 122 0.86 7.76 -19.13
N ALA A 123 1.60 8.20 -18.11
CA ALA A 123 1.88 7.38 -16.94
C ALA A 123 0.60 6.98 -16.18
N PHE A 124 -0.40 7.85 -16.12
CA PHE A 124 -1.68 7.54 -15.49
C PHE A 124 -2.48 6.49 -16.27
N HIS A 125 -2.52 6.57 -17.60
CA HIS A 125 -3.13 5.52 -18.43
C HIS A 125 -2.40 4.18 -18.26
N GLU A 126 -1.07 4.19 -18.23
CA GLU A 126 -0.29 2.97 -18.03
C GLU A 126 -0.50 2.39 -16.63
N PHE A 127 -0.59 3.23 -15.61
CA PHE A 127 -0.96 2.83 -14.25
C PHE A 127 -2.33 2.14 -14.21
N LEU A 128 -3.36 2.69 -14.85
CA LEU A 128 -4.68 2.05 -14.92
C LEU A 128 -4.64 0.74 -15.71
N ARG A 129 -3.82 0.68 -16.77
CA ARG A 129 -3.65 -0.54 -17.57
C ARG A 129 -3.03 -1.66 -16.73
N ILE A 130 -1.92 -1.40 -16.05
CA ILE A 130 -1.25 -2.36 -15.15
C ILE A 130 -2.21 -2.90 -14.10
N ASN A 131 -3.05 -2.05 -13.49
CA ASN A 131 -4.06 -2.51 -12.54
C ASN A 131 -5.07 -3.47 -13.19
N ASN A 132 -5.60 -3.10 -14.36
CA ASN A 132 -6.53 -3.96 -15.10
C ASN A 132 -5.88 -5.29 -15.49
N ASP A 133 -4.61 -5.28 -15.90
CA ASP A 133 -3.88 -6.50 -16.25
C ASP A 133 -3.79 -7.46 -15.05
N LEU A 134 -3.53 -6.94 -13.85
CA LEU A 134 -3.53 -7.76 -12.63
C LEU A 134 -4.92 -8.38 -12.35
N ILE A 135 -6.00 -7.62 -12.57
CA ILE A 135 -7.37 -8.12 -12.44
C ILE A 135 -7.67 -9.20 -13.50
N MET A 136 -7.24 -8.99 -14.75
CA MET A 136 -7.42 -9.94 -15.84
C MET A 136 -6.62 -11.24 -15.58
N MET A 137 -5.39 -11.13 -15.10
CA MET A 137 -4.57 -12.29 -14.70
C MET A 137 -5.25 -13.09 -13.60
N LYS A 138 -5.82 -12.41 -12.59
CA LYS A 138 -6.59 -13.04 -11.51
C LYS A 138 -7.84 -13.73 -12.03
N GLN A 139 -8.59 -13.08 -12.92
CA GLN A 139 -9.76 -13.65 -13.57
C GLN A 139 -9.40 -14.89 -14.38
N PHE A 140 -8.32 -14.84 -15.16
CA PHE A 140 -7.82 -15.96 -15.94
C PHE A 140 -7.45 -17.16 -15.05
N GLN A 141 -6.73 -16.91 -13.94
CA GLN A 141 -6.42 -17.95 -12.95
C GLN A 141 -7.69 -18.58 -12.36
N TYR A 142 -8.66 -17.76 -11.98
CA TYR A 142 -9.92 -18.23 -11.41
C TYR A 142 -10.70 -19.14 -12.38
N ILE A 143 -10.82 -18.73 -13.63
CA ILE A 143 -11.53 -19.49 -14.68
C ILE A 143 -10.84 -20.83 -14.91
N ASN A 144 -9.51 -20.84 -15.09
CA ASN A 144 -8.74 -22.05 -15.34
C ASN A 144 -8.77 -23.02 -14.15
N LYS A 145 -8.65 -22.51 -12.92
CA LYS A 145 -8.79 -23.32 -11.70
C LYS A 145 -10.17 -23.98 -11.61
N THR A 146 -11.22 -23.23 -11.95
CA THR A 146 -12.59 -23.73 -11.96
C THR A 146 -12.79 -24.78 -13.05
N ALA A 147 -12.28 -24.53 -14.25
CA ALA A 147 -12.35 -25.47 -15.38
C ALA A 147 -11.63 -26.77 -15.04
N MET A 148 -10.39 -26.70 -14.54
CA MET A 148 -9.60 -27.85 -14.12
C MET A 148 -10.32 -28.71 -13.07
N SER A 149 -10.88 -28.07 -12.03
CA SER A 149 -11.67 -28.77 -11.01
C SER A 149 -12.91 -29.48 -11.61
N LYS A 150 -13.59 -28.83 -12.57
CA LYS A 150 -14.75 -29.42 -13.26
C LYS A 150 -14.37 -30.57 -14.19
N ILE A 151 -13.24 -30.47 -14.90
CA ILE A 151 -12.71 -31.52 -15.77
C ILE A 151 -12.37 -32.75 -14.93
N LEU A 152 -11.61 -32.58 -13.86
CA LEU A 152 -11.23 -33.68 -12.95
C LEU A 152 -12.46 -34.33 -12.29
N LYS A 153 -13.44 -33.54 -11.81
CA LYS A 153 -14.69 -34.08 -11.26
C LYS A 153 -15.51 -34.82 -12.32
N LYS A 154 -15.49 -34.39 -13.58
CA LYS A 154 -16.20 -35.05 -14.68
C LYS A 154 -15.50 -36.36 -15.07
N HIS A 155 -14.17 -36.39 -15.03
CA HIS A 155 -13.37 -37.59 -15.19
C HIS A 155 -13.73 -38.63 -14.12
N ASP A 156 -13.60 -38.29 -12.83
CA ASP A 156 -13.93 -39.19 -11.71
C ASP A 156 -15.35 -39.78 -11.82
N LYS A 157 -16.34 -38.96 -12.21
CA LYS A 157 -17.73 -39.40 -12.39
C LYS A 157 -17.93 -40.41 -13.51
N ARG A 158 -17.10 -40.35 -14.56
CA ARG A 158 -17.24 -41.20 -15.77
C ARG A 158 -16.38 -42.45 -15.69
N THR A 159 -15.23 -42.37 -15.04
CA THR A 159 -14.25 -43.46 -14.95
C THR A 159 -14.33 -44.21 -13.62
N TYR A 160 -15.02 -43.65 -12.62
CA TYR A 160 -15.03 -44.11 -11.22
C TYR A 160 -13.62 -44.14 -10.57
N LEU A 161 -12.65 -43.47 -11.20
CA LEU A 161 -11.32 -43.25 -10.66
C LEU A 161 -11.33 -42.03 -9.71
N THR A 162 -10.22 -41.82 -9.00
CA THR A 162 -10.05 -40.76 -7.99
C THR A 162 -8.99 -39.74 -8.39
N ALA A 163 -8.99 -39.36 -9.67
CA ALA A 163 -8.06 -38.41 -10.26
C ALA A 163 -8.12 -37.06 -9.55
N SER A 164 -9.33 -36.56 -9.28
CA SER A 164 -9.51 -35.24 -8.65
C SER A 164 -8.84 -35.11 -7.29
N PHE A 165 -8.75 -36.21 -6.53
CA PHE A 165 -8.06 -36.23 -5.25
C PHE A 165 -6.53 -36.16 -5.42
N LYS A 166 -5.96 -36.97 -6.32
CA LYS A 166 -4.51 -37.02 -6.57
C LYS A 166 -4.02 -35.76 -7.27
N PHE A 167 -4.64 -35.37 -8.38
CA PHE A 167 -4.33 -34.12 -9.09
C PHE A 167 -4.63 -32.88 -8.25
N GLY A 168 -5.67 -32.91 -7.43
CA GLY A 168 -5.98 -31.82 -6.51
C GLY A 168 -4.85 -31.54 -5.51
N LYS A 169 -4.05 -32.54 -5.12
CA LYS A 169 -2.84 -32.31 -4.33
C LYS A 169 -1.72 -31.67 -5.14
N LEU A 170 -1.51 -32.11 -6.38
CA LEU A 170 -0.51 -31.53 -7.28
C LEU A 170 -0.80 -30.03 -7.53
N LEU A 171 -2.04 -29.71 -7.88
CA LEU A 171 -2.49 -28.33 -8.13
C LEU A 171 -2.43 -27.43 -6.90
N LYS A 172 -2.45 -27.99 -5.68
CA LYS A 172 -2.27 -27.21 -4.44
C LYS A 172 -0.83 -26.76 -4.21
N HIS A 173 0.14 -27.41 -4.85
CA HIS A 173 1.55 -27.02 -4.78
C HIS A 173 2.02 -26.22 -5.99
N ASP A 174 1.18 -26.13 -7.02
CA ASP A 174 1.47 -25.38 -8.23
C ASP A 174 1.31 -23.87 -8.00
N SER A 175 2.36 -23.10 -8.32
CA SER A 175 2.41 -21.65 -8.12
C SER A 175 1.31 -20.89 -8.87
N TYR A 176 0.83 -21.40 -10.00
CA TYR A 176 -0.29 -20.81 -10.74
C TYR A 176 -1.60 -20.90 -9.98
N PHE A 177 -1.87 -22.08 -9.38
CA PHE A 177 -3.17 -22.38 -8.76
C PHE A 177 -3.26 -22.00 -7.27
N THR A 178 -2.11 -21.73 -6.62
CA THR A 178 -2.02 -21.27 -5.22
C THR A 178 -2.39 -19.79 -5.06
N GLY A 179 -2.44 -19.00 -6.14
CA GLY A 179 -2.85 -17.59 -6.07
C GLY A 179 -1.84 -16.67 -5.36
N THR A 180 -0.66 -17.17 -5.01
CA THR A 180 0.36 -16.38 -4.30
C THR A 180 0.97 -15.26 -5.15
N MET A 181 0.81 -15.36 -6.47
CA MET A 181 1.39 -14.42 -7.40
C MET A 181 0.67 -13.06 -7.41
N GLY A 182 -0.67 -13.04 -7.29
CA GLY A 182 -1.44 -11.80 -7.23
C GLY A 182 -1.00 -10.91 -6.07
N LYS A 183 -0.83 -11.51 -4.88
CA LYS A 183 -0.23 -10.85 -3.71
C LYS A 183 1.16 -10.27 -4.00
N SER A 184 2.06 -11.06 -4.61
CA SER A 184 3.43 -10.61 -4.87
C SER A 184 3.50 -9.43 -5.85
N LEU A 185 2.69 -9.47 -6.92
CA LEU A 185 2.63 -8.41 -7.93
C LEU A 185 2.00 -7.13 -7.38
N CYS A 186 0.94 -7.25 -6.59
CA CYS A 186 0.36 -6.13 -5.85
C CYS A 186 1.38 -5.49 -4.90
N HIS A 187 2.14 -6.29 -4.15
CA HIS A 187 3.16 -5.76 -3.24
C HIS A 187 4.26 -5.00 -4.01
N VAL A 188 4.70 -5.51 -5.15
CA VAL A 188 5.68 -4.82 -6.01
C VAL A 188 5.13 -3.46 -6.45
N MET A 189 3.87 -3.42 -6.91
CA MET A 189 3.23 -2.18 -7.32
C MET A 189 3.09 -1.19 -6.15
N ASN A 190 2.52 -1.61 -5.02
CA ASN A 190 2.35 -0.76 -3.84
C ASN A 190 3.70 -0.23 -3.32
N LYS A 191 4.72 -1.09 -3.26
CA LYS A 191 6.07 -0.70 -2.84
C LYS A 191 6.68 0.34 -3.77
N GLN A 192 6.52 0.19 -5.08
CA GLN A 192 6.97 1.20 -6.04
C GLN A 192 6.25 2.53 -5.80
N LEU A 193 4.92 2.53 -5.65
CA LEU A 193 4.16 3.76 -5.44
C LEU A 193 4.52 4.47 -4.12
N SER A 194 4.65 3.72 -3.02
CA SER A 194 5.01 4.26 -1.70
C SER A 194 6.42 4.85 -1.65
N THR A 195 7.37 4.32 -2.45
CA THR A 195 8.74 4.83 -2.47
C THR A 195 8.91 6.09 -3.32
N ILE A 196 8.07 6.28 -4.33
CA ILE A 196 8.20 7.38 -5.30
C ILE A 196 7.65 8.69 -4.75
N THR A 197 6.54 8.66 -4.01
CA THR A 197 5.91 9.86 -3.46
C THR A 197 5.83 9.76 -1.94
N PRO A 198 6.60 10.57 -1.20
CA PRO A 198 6.52 10.64 0.25
C PRO A 198 5.10 10.97 0.72
N GLN A 199 4.61 10.20 1.70
CA GLN A 199 3.30 10.38 2.31
C GLN A 199 3.37 11.44 3.41
N ILE A 200 2.28 12.18 3.60
CA ILE A 200 2.25 13.29 4.57
C ILE A 200 2.27 12.75 6.01
N GLU A 201 1.58 11.63 6.24
CA GLU A 201 1.38 10.99 7.53
C GLU A 201 2.71 10.66 8.21
N ASP A 202 3.69 10.16 7.44
CA ASP A 202 5.03 9.81 7.89
C ASP A 202 5.89 11.01 8.34
N HIS A 203 5.45 12.23 8.00
CA HIS A 203 6.20 13.47 8.22
C HIS A 203 5.45 14.44 9.15
N THR A 204 4.54 13.92 9.98
CA THR A 204 3.78 14.68 10.96
C THR A 204 4.41 14.63 12.36
N CYS A 205 4.32 15.74 13.08
CA CYS A 205 4.75 15.86 14.48
C CYS A 205 3.77 15.15 15.41
N PRO A 206 4.21 14.24 16.29
CA PRO A 206 3.32 13.51 17.21
C PRO A 206 2.55 14.38 18.20
N ILE A 207 3.03 15.59 18.49
CA ILE A 207 2.39 16.50 19.46
C ILE A 207 1.27 17.31 18.82
N CYS A 208 1.50 17.85 17.62
CA CYS A 208 0.53 18.73 16.96
C CYS A 208 -0.14 18.12 15.73
N THR A 209 0.16 16.85 15.43
CA THR A 209 -0.39 16.05 14.32
C THR A 209 -0.38 16.77 12.97
N PHE A 210 0.61 17.63 12.78
CA PHE A 210 0.79 18.46 11.59
C PHE A 210 2.21 18.29 11.06
N ILE A 211 2.47 18.63 9.79
CA ILE A 211 3.81 18.55 9.19
C ILE A 211 4.87 19.20 10.10
N TYR A 212 6.06 18.60 10.20
CA TYR A 212 7.10 19.16 11.05
C TYR A 212 7.48 20.58 10.63
N TRP A 213 7.63 21.46 11.62
CA TRP A 213 8.09 22.83 11.45
C TRP A 213 9.27 23.10 12.35
N LYS A 214 10.42 23.41 11.73
CA LYS A 214 11.74 23.48 12.41
C LYS A 214 11.93 22.23 13.31
N PRO A 215 12.02 21.03 12.70
CA PRO A 215 12.10 19.78 13.44
C PRO A 215 13.35 19.74 14.32
N ILE A 216 13.17 19.46 15.61
CA ILE A 216 14.25 19.28 16.58
C ILE A 216 14.35 17.78 16.88
N ARG A 217 15.54 17.20 16.68
CA ARG A 217 15.83 15.81 16.98
C ARG A 217 16.43 15.69 18.37
N LEU A 218 15.71 15.05 19.28
CA LEU A 218 16.18 14.82 20.64
C LEU A 218 17.35 13.83 20.66
N CYS A 219 18.10 13.78 21.76
CA CYS A 219 19.22 12.83 21.95
C CYS A 219 18.80 11.35 21.84
N CYS A 220 17.52 11.03 22.10
CA CYS A 220 16.94 9.70 21.92
C CYS A 220 16.47 9.41 20.47
N GLY A 221 16.70 10.32 19.52
CA GLY A 221 16.40 10.16 18.11
C GLY A 221 14.99 10.59 17.67
N HIS A 222 14.04 10.78 18.59
CA HIS A 222 12.68 11.25 18.27
C HIS A 222 12.66 12.72 17.86
N VAL A 223 11.75 13.08 16.96
CA VAL A 223 11.69 14.41 16.34
C VAL A 223 10.37 15.10 16.65
N PHE A 224 10.42 16.41 16.91
CA PHE A 224 9.24 17.24 17.18
C PHE A 224 9.40 18.65 16.59
N CYS A 225 8.30 19.38 16.43
CA CYS A 225 8.39 20.82 16.08
C CYS A 225 9.02 21.62 17.23
N VAL A 226 9.85 22.63 16.91
CA VAL A 226 10.46 23.52 17.93
C VAL A 226 9.42 24.12 18.89
N ARG A 227 8.28 24.64 18.38
CA ARG A 227 7.21 25.21 19.21
C ARG A 227 6.58 24.18 20.12
N CYS A 228 6.44 22.93 19.67
CA CYS A 228 5.88 21.85 20.48
C CYS A 228 6.80 21.49 21.66
N LEU A 229 8.12 21.52 21.46
CA LEU A 229 9.07 21.30 22.55
C LEU A 229 9.08 22.46 23.54
N ILE A 230 9.09 23.71 23.09
CA ILE A 230 9.01 24.90 23.97
C ILE A 230 7.74 24.84 24.84
N LYS A 231 6.60 24.50 24.25
CA LYS A 231 5.34 24.31 25.00
C LYS A 231 5.42 23.15 26.00
N SER A 232 6.10 22.06 25.65
CA SER A 232 6.29 20.90 26.53
C SER A 232 7.18 21.26 27.72
N GLU A 233 8.27 21.97 27.50
CA GLU A 233 9.17 22.44 28.55
C GLU A 233 8.47 23.41 29.51
N ARG A 234 7.69 24.37 28.99
CA ARG A 234 6.86 25.28 29.81
C ARG A 234 5.87 24.54 30.71
N LYS A 235 5.38 23.37 30.26
CA LYS A 235 4.51 22.48 31.05
C LYS A 235 5.29 21.52 31.96
N LYS A 236 6.59 21.74 32.15
CA LYS A 236 7.50 20.89 32.94
C LYS A 236 7.61 19.44 32.43
N MET A 237 7.29 19.18 31.16
CA MET A 237 7.49 17.87 30.54
C MET A 237 8.91 17.77 29.98
N ARG A 238 9.87 17.39 30.83
CA ARG A 238 11.31 17.35 30.50
C ARG A 238 11.74 16.10 29.73
N ASN A 239 10.97 15.02 29.85
CA ASN A 239 11.28 13.73 29.22
C ASN A 239 10.69 13.65 27.80
N CYS A 240 11.24 12.76 26.98
CA CYS A 240 10.72 12.54 25.62
C CYS A 240 9.23 12.10 25.66
N PRO A 241 8.33 12.75 24.90
CA PRO A 241 6.90 12.37 24.86
C PRO A 241 6.61 10.97 24.30
N ILE A 242 7.54 10.38 23.54
CA ILE A 242 7.37 9.06 22.91
C ILE A 242 7.99 7.96 23.77
N CYS A 243 9.31 8.01 23.99
CA CYS A 243 10.04 6.95 24.70
C CYS A 243 10.32 7.23 26.18
N ARG A 244 9.93 8.40 26.69
CA ARG A 244 10.14 8.84 28.08
C ARG A 244 11.62 8.95 28.51
N TYR A 245 12.56 8.96 27.57
CA TYR A 245 13.98 9.22 27.84
C TYR A 245 14.16 10.50 28.66
N GLU A 246 14.96 10.39 29.72
CA GLU A 246 15.10 11.40 30.77
C GLU A 246 15.74 12.70 30.28
N ASP A 247 15.14 13.83 30.64
CA ASP A 247 15.58 15.19 30.29
C ASP A 247 15.80 15.43 28.77
N ALA A 248 15.27 14.56 27.90
CA ALA A 248 15.48 14.67 26.46
C ALA A 248 14.98 15.99 25.87
N VAL A 249 13.85 16.52 26.37
CA VAL A 249 13.28 17.81 25.96
C VAL A 249 14.09 18.96 26.55
N HIS A 250 14.48 18.84 27.82
CA HIS A 250 15.21 19.90 28.51
C HIS A 250 16.64 20.10 27.98
N LYS A 251 17.28 19.03 27.52
CA LYS A 251 18.62 19.07 26.91
C LYS A 251 18.58 19.53 25.44
N ALA A 252 17.40 19.67 24.84
CA ALA A 252 17.29 20.02 23.43
C ALA A 252 17.37 21.53 23.24
N ASP A 253 18.20 21.96 22.29
CA ASP A 253 18.38 23.36 21.93
C ASP A 253 18.35 23.57 20.41
N SER A 254 18.72 24.78 19.96
CA SER A 254 18.72 25.14 18.54
C SER A 254 19.73 24.35 17.70
N SER A 255 20.78 23.78 18.30
CA SER A 255 21.78 22.94 17.60
C SER A 255 21.21 21.58 17.20
N ASN A 256 20.14 21.13 17.87
CA ASN A 256 19.44 19.89 17.56
C ASN A 256 18.47 19.99 16.37
N LEU A 257 18.50 21.10 15.62
CA LEU A 257 17.69 21.28 14.42
C LEU A 257 18.07 20.24 13.35
N ASP A 258 17.09 19.43 12.96
CA ASP A 258 17.23 18.46 11.89
C ASP A 258 17.13 19.16 10.53
N ILE A 259 18.26 19.72 10.09
CA ILE A 259 18.38 20.44 8.81
C ILE A 259 17.98 19.55 7.62
N PRO A 260 18.44 18.28 7.51
CA PRO A 260 18.02 17.39 6.42
C PRO A 260 16.49 17.23 6.34
N LEU A 261 15.83 16.91 7.45
CA LEU A 261 14.38 16.75 7.48
C LEU A 261 13.66 18.07 7.19
N GLN A 262 14.18 19.19 7.70
CA GLN A 262 13.61 20.51 7.41
C GLN A 262 13.65 20.83 5.91
N ASN A 263 14.78 20.58 5.25
CA ASN A 263 14.94 20.82 3.83
C ASN A 263 14.06 19.89 3.00
N PHE A 264 14.00 18.61 3.38
CA PHE A 264 13.12 17.63 2.77
C PHE A 264 11.65 18.06 2.82
N ILE A 265 11.16 18.47 3.99
CA ILE A 265 9.77 18.87 4.17
C ILE A 265 9.44 20.14 3.38
N LYS A 266 10.34 21.13 3.37
CA LYS A 266 10.17 22.34 2.55
C LYS A 266 10.08 22.02 1.06
N LEU A 267 10.84 21.02 0.60
CA LEU A 267 10.89 20.62 -0.80
C LEU A 267 9.65 19.82 -1.22
N TYR A 268 9.27 18.80 -0.46
CA TYR A 268 8.20 17.86 -0.82
C TYR A 268 6.81 18.26 -0.32
N PHE A 269 6.71 19.12 0.70
CA PHE A 269 5.43 19.51 1.32
C PHE A 269 5.26 21.04 1.44
N PRO A 270 5.49 21.84 0.38
CA PRO A 270 5.44 23.29 0.48
C PRO A 270 4.06 23.85 0.87
N ARG A 271 2.95 23.21 0.46
CA ARG A 271 1.58 23.64 0.82
C ARG A 271 1.33 23.46 2.31
N GLU A 272 1.73 22.31 2.85
CA GLU A 272 1.60 21.96 4.27
C GLU A 272 2.49 22.86 5.13
N VAL A 273 3.72 23.12 4.69
CA VAL A 273 4.65 24.03 5.38
C VAL A 273 4.09 25.44 5.47
N LYS A 274 3.47 25.93 4.38
CA LYS A 274 2.79 27.23 4.38
C LYS A 274 1.63 27.25 5.37
N ALA A 275 0.75 26.25 5.34
CA ALA A 275 -0.36 26.12 6.27
C ALA A 275 0.11 26.07 7.74
N LYS A 276 1.20 25.34 8.02
CA LYS A 276 1.79 25.26 9.37
C LYS A 276 2.32 26.61 9.84
N ARG A 277 2.94 27.38 8.94
CA ARG A 277 3.43 28.72 9.27
C ARG A 277 2.29 29.65 9.68
N GLU A 278 1.21 29.64 8.91
CA GLU A 278 0.02 30.45 9.19
C GLU A 278 -0.65 30.05 10.51
N GLU A 279 -0.77 28.74 10.76
CA GLU A 279 -1.31 28.21 12.02
C GLU A 279 -0.45 28.60 13.22
N ASN A 280 0.88 28.50 13.10
CA ASN A 280 1.77 28.92 14.19
C ASN A 280 1.63 30.42 14.49
N GLY A 281 1.48 31.27 13.46
CA GLY A 281 1.26 32.71 13.64
C GLY A 281 -0.09 33.00 14.32
N ARG A 282 -1.15 32.28 13.97
CA ARG A 282 -2.45 32.39 14.67
C ARG A 282 -2.35 32.02 16.15
N GLN A 283 -1.62 30.93 16.45
CA GLN A 283 -1.40 30.52 17.84
C GLN A 283 -0.58 31.55 18.63
N GLU A 284 0.42 32.18 18.01
CA GLU A 284 1.22 33.25 18.64
C GLU A 284 0.35 34.45 19.03
N VAL A 285 -0.47 34.94 18.10
CA VAL A 285 -1.40 36.05 18.37
C VAL A 285 -2.39 35.69 19.47
N SER A 286 -2.95 34.48 19.44
CA SER A 286 -3.89 34.03 20.49
C SER A 286 -3.22 33.96 21.87
N GLU A 287 -2.00 33.43 21.95
CA GLU A 287 -1.23 33.34 23.20
C GLU A 287 -0.90 34.73 23.76
N GLU A 288 -0.51 35.67 22.89
CA GLU A 288 -0.25 37.07 23.28
C GLU A 288 -1.52 37.77 23.78
N MET A 289 -2.65 37.58 23.08
CA MET A 289 -3.95 38.12 23.52
C MET A 289 -4.38 37.56 24.88
N GLU A 290 -4.18 36.27 25.14
CA GLU A 290 -4.45 35.67 26.45
C GLU A 290 -3.56 36.24 27.55
N ILE A 291 -2.28 36.46 27.28
CA ILE A 291 -1.34 37.08 28.24
C ILE A 291 -1.78 38.52 28.54
N ILE A 292 -2.14 39.30 27.51
CA ILE A 292 -2.64 40.67 27.68
C ILE A 292 -3.92 40.65 28.52
N ALA A 293 -4.88 39.79 28.21
CA ALA A 293 -6.11 39.66 28.98
C ALA A 293 -5.84 39.28 30.45
N ARG A 294 -4.94 38.33 30.72
CA ARG A 294 -4.54 37.98 32.10
C ARG A 294 -3.83 39.13 32.81
N SER A 295 -3.03 39.91 32.10
CA SER A 295 -2.32 41.06 32.69
C SER A 295 -3.24 42.25 32.97
N GLN A 296 -4.29 42.45 32.17
CA GLN A 296 -5.26 43.55 32.32
C GLN A 296 -6.42 43.21 33.27
N PHE A 297 -6.78 41.93 33.42
CA PHE A 297 -7.96 41.50 34.20
C PHE A 297 -7.65 40.48 35.32
N GLY A 298 -6.40 40.08 35.52
CA GLY A 298 -5.99 39.08 36.53
C GLY A 298 -5.77 39.62 37.95
N GLY A 299 -6.15 40.87 38.22
CA GLY A 299 -5.94 41.56 39.51
C GLY A 299 -7.12 41.53 40.48
N ASN A 300 -8.11 40.65 40.31
CA ASN A 300 -9.19 40.48 41.29
C ASN A 300 -9.03 39.14 42.02
N GLU A 301 -8.14 39.11 43.01
CA GLU A 301 -8.27 38.17 44.11
C GLU A 301 -9.62 38.45 44.80
N CYS A 302 -10.59 37.57 44.60
CA CYS A 302 -11.81 37.59 45.39
C CYS A 302 -11.47 36.99 46.76
N HIS A 303 -11.02 37.82 47.70
CA HIS A 303 -11.03 37.47 49.12
C HIS A 303 -12.49 37.41 49.58
N ILE A 304 -13.00 36.20 49.80
CA ILE A 304 -14.26 35.99 50.49
C ILE A 304 -13.94 36.09 51.99
N MET A 305 -14.44 37.16 52.63
CA MET A 305 -14.56 37.22 54.09
C MET A 305 -15.72 36.33 54.56
#